data_AF-A0A0P9NA07-F1
#
_entry.id   AF-A0A0P9NA07-F1
#
_cell.length_a   1.000
_cell.length_b   1.000
_cell.length_c   1.000
_cell.angle_alpha   90.00
_cell.angle_beta   90.00
_cell.angle_gamma   90.00
#
_symmetry.space_group_name_H-M   'P 1'
#
loop_
_entity.id
_entity.type
_entity.pdbx_description
1 polymer ?
#
loop_
_entity_poly.entity_id
_entity_poly.type
_entity_poly.pdbx_seq_one_letter_code
_entity_poly.pdbx_strand_id
1 'polypeptide(L)' 'MINKIDLAPLVGASLEMMDSDTRRMRGEKPFVFSNQKTGQGLEQIIAFIERQGLLTAAA' A
#
# COMPACT_ATOMS: atom_id res chain seq x y z
N MET A 1 -2.61 0.51 3.56
CA MET A 1 -2.84 0.24 2.13
C MET A 1 -3.78 1.30 1.60
N ILE A 2 -3.50 1.85 0.42
CA ILE A 2 -4.38 2.74 -0.34
C ILE A 2 -4.69 2.02 -1.65
N ASN A 3 -5.95 1.60 -1.83
CA ASN A 3 -6.36 0.75 -2.95
C ASN A 3 -7.11 1.53 -4.04
N LYS A 4 -7.23 0.92 -5.23
CA LYS A 4 -7.95 1.43 -6.40
C LYS A 4 -7.33 2.72 -6.95
N ILE A 5 -6.00 2.78 -6.99
CA ILE A 5 -5.27 3.96 -7.46
C ILE A 5 -5.57 4.31 -8.92
N ASP A 6 -6.05 3.34 -9.70
CA ASP A 6 -6.55 3.51 -11.06
C ASP A 6 -7.77 4.45 -11.16
N LEU A 7 -8.54 4.59 -10.08
CA LEU A 7 -9.70 5.47 -10.04
C LEU A 7 -9.32 6.94 -9.75
N ALA A 8 -8.07 7.22 -9.37
CA ALA A 8 -7.66 8.57 -8.98
C ALA A 8 -7.96 9.65 -10.05
N PRO A 9 -7.70 9.43 -11.37
CA PRO A 9 -8.06 10.40 -12.40
C PRO A 9 -9.58 10.60 -12.55
N LEU A 10 -10.38 9.58 -12.24
CA LEU A 10 -11.84 9.61 -12.41
C LEU A 10 -12.56 10.35 -11.30
N VAL A 11 -11.93 10.47 -10.12
CA VAL A 11 -12.49 11.15 -8.94
C VAL A 11 -11.76 12.46 -8.63
N GLY A 12 -10.83 12.89 -9.48
CA GLY A 12 -10.04 14.10 -9.28
C GLY A 12 -9.07 14.02 -8.08
N ALA A 13 -8.60 12.82 -7.72
CA ALA A 13 -7.66 12.64 -6.63
C ALA A 13 -6.20 12.69 -7.12
N SER A 14 -5.33 13.32 -6.33
CA SER A 14 -3.88 13.34 -6.58
C SER A 14 -3.16 12.32 -5.71
N LEU A 15 -2.52 11.33 -6.34
CA LEU A 15 -1.73 10.31 -5.63
C LEU A 15 -0.51 10.91 -4.93
N GLU A 16 0.06 12.00 -5.46
CA GLU A 16 1.19 12.71 -4.86
C GLU A 16 0.80 13.37 -3.53
N MET A 17 -0.33 14.08 -3.49
CA MET A 17 -0.84 14.66 -2.24
C MET A 17 -1.16 13.56 -1.22
N MET A 18 -1.76 12.47 -1.66
CA MET A 18 -2.04 11.32 -0.79
C MET A 18 -0.76 10.70 -0.21
N ASP A 19 0.35 10.61 -0.98
CA ASP A 19 1.64 10.10 -0.50
C ASP A 19 2.20 11.00 0.60
N SER A 20 2.27 12.31 0.35
CA SER A 20 2.74 13.31 1.30
C SER A 20 1.95 13.28 2.61
N ASP A 21 0.62 13.32 2.52
CA ASP A 21 -0.25 13.30 3.70
C ASP A 21 -0.13 11.98 4.46
N THR A 22 -0.05 10.86 3.75
CA THR A 22 0.09 9.55 4.37
C THR A 22 1.40 9.41 5.13
N ARG A 23 2.52 9.89 4.56
CA ARG A 23 3.82 9.93 5.26
C ARG A 23 3.75 10.79 6.52
N ARG A 24 3.13 11.97 6.43
CA ARG A 24 2.96 12.87 7.57
C ARG A 24 2.12 12.23 8.69
N MET A 25 1.01 11.58 8.35
CA MET A 25 0.09 11.00 9.34
C MET A 25 0.59 9.68 9.94
N ARG A 26 1.38 8.90 9.19
CA ARG A 26 1.84 7.57 9.63
C ARG A 26 3.24 7.56 10.21
N GLY A 27 4.01 8.63 10.01
CA GLY A 27 5.44 8.65 10.34
C GLY A 27 6.17 7.53 9.59
N GLU A 28 6.87 6.68 10.33
CA GLU A 28 7.65 5.57 9.76
C GLU A 28 6.81 4.31 9.47
N LYS A 29 5.53 4.27 9.85
CA LYS A 29 4.69 3.08 9.65
C LYS A 29 4.44 2.86 8.14
N PRO A 30 4.79 1.67 7.59
CA PRO A 30 4.75 1.43 6.16
C PRO A 30 3.32 1.52 5.61
N PHE A 31 3.21 1.89 4.34
CA PHE A 31 1.99 1.83 3.55
C PHE A 31 2.34 1.51 2.10
N VAL A 32 1.32 1.06 1.34
CA VAL A 32 1.44 0.65 -0.05
C VAL A 32 0.26 1.22 -0.82
N PHE A 33 0.54 1.84 -1.97
CA PHE A 33 -0.44 2.08 -3.02
C PHE A 33 -0.65 0.80 -3.81
N SER A 34 -1.89 0.45 -4.09
CA SER A 34 -2.22 -0.82 -4.72
C SER A 34 -3.40 -0.74 -5.68
N ASN A 35 -3.45 -1.69 -6.61
CA ASN A 35 -4.62 -1.97 -7.40
C ASN A 35 -4.87 -3.49 -7.42
N GLN A 36 -5.85 -3.93 -6.63
CA GLN A 36 -6.20 -5.35 -6.49
C GLN A 36 -6.82 -5.98 -7.75
N LYS A 37 -7.29 -5.19 -8.73
CA LYS A 37 -7.72 -5.73 -10.02
C LYS A 37 -6.53 -6.16 -10.89
N THR A 38 -5.42 -5.45 -10.78
CA THR A 38 -4.21 -5.69 -11.58
C THR A 38 -3.13 -6.48 -10.83
N GLY A 39 -3.27 -6.61 -9.51
CA GLY A 39 -2.25 -7.17 -8.63
C GLY A 39 -1.15 -6.19 -8.21
N GLN A 40 -1.19 -4.93 -8.66
CA GLN A 40 -0.20 -3.92 -8.27
C GLN A 40 -0.17 -3.75 -6.74
N GLY A 41 1.02 -3.86 -6.15
CA GLY A 41 1.26 -3.74 -4.71
C GLY A 41 0.89 -4.99 -3.89
N LEU A 42 0.37 -6.05 -4.53
CA LEU A 42 -0.04 -7.27 -3.81
C LEU A 42 1.15 -8.01 -3.20
N GLU A 43 2.26 -8.16 -3.94
CA GLU A 43 3.48 -8.80 -3.45
C GLU A 43 4.02 -8.13 -2.18
N GLN A 44 4.02 -6.79 -2.13
CA GLN A 44 4.47 -6.01 -0.98
C GLN A 44 3.56 -6.21 0.24
N ILE A 45 2.25 -6.35 0.02
CA ILE A 45 1.27 -6.61 1.09
C ILE A 45 1.44 -8.03 1.62
N ILE A 46 1.61 -9.03 0.74
CA ILE A 46 1.86 -10.43 1.13
C ILE A 46 3.13 -10.50 1.97
N ALA A 47 4.25 -9.98 1.47
CA ALA A 47 5.53 -9.99 2.17
C ALA A 47 5.45 -9.27 3.54
N PHE A 48 4.69 -8.17 3.63
CA PHE A 48 4.45 -7.50 4.90
C PHE A 48 3.71 -8.41 5.89
N ILE A 49 2.63 -9.08 5.46
CA ILE A 49 1.85 -9.99 6.30
C ILE A 49 2.69 -11.19 6.73
N GLU A 50 3.44 -11.79 5.82
CA GLU A 50 4.31 -12.92 6.12
C GLU A 50 5.35 -12.57 7.18
N ARG A 51 6.01 -11.41 7.03
CA ARG A 51 7.03 -10.93 7.97
C ARG A 51 6.45 -10.54 9.32
N GLN A 52 5.40 -9.72 9.35
CA GLN A 52 4.83 -9.20 10.60
C GLN A 52 3.95 -10.22 11.32
N GLY A 53 3.35 -11.14 10.57
CA GLY A 53 2.57 -12.26 11.09
C GLY A 53 3.40 -13.48 11.45
N LEU A 54 4.72 -13.45 11.25
CA LEU A 54 5.65 -14.56 11.54
C LEU A 54 5.24 -15.86 10.83
N LEU A 55 4.76 -15.77 9.58
CA LEU A 55 4.19 -16.89 8.83
C LEU A 55 5.22 -17.65 8.01
N THR A 56 6.43 -17.11 7.85
CA THR A 56 7.56 -17.84 7.29
C THR A 56 8.26 -18.64 8.39
N ALA A 57 8.45 -19.94 8.17
CA ALA A 57 9.17 -20.80 9.10
C ALA A 57 10.57 -20.21 9.41
N ALA A 58 11.00 -20.32 10.67
CA ALA A 58 12.41 -20.08 11.01
C ALA A 58 13.24 -21.07 10.19
N ALA A 59 14.23 -20.55 9.45
CA ALA A 59 15.23 -21.35 8.76
C ALA A 59 16.02 -22.20 9.77
#